data_AF-A0A537Y5E0-F1
#
_entry.id   AF-A0A537Y5E0-F1
#
_cell.length_a   1.000
_cell.length_b   1.000
_cell.length_c   1.000
_cell.angle_alpha   90.00
_cell.angle_beta   90.00
_cell.angle_gamma   90.00
#
_symmetry.space_group_name_H-M   'P 1'
#
loop_
_entity.id
_entity.type
_entity.pdbx_description
1 polymer ?
#
loop_
_entity_poly.entity_id
_entity_poly.type
_entity_poly.pdbx_seq_one_letter_code
_entity_poly.pdbx_strand_id
1 'polypeptide(L)' 'MPKENDLEGERDQGGKHGGQAGMPTPKRGSDHGVVRDGLGQEQPRDKRRALHVSRQDKGGDPPGHKPRR' A
#
# COMPACT_ATOMS: atom_id res chain seq x y z
N MET A 1 4.80 41.44 33.99
CA MET A 1 4.06 40.33 33.36
C MET A 1 4.65 40.11 31.97
N PRO A 2 5.39 39.01 31.73
CA PRO A 2 5.92 38.72 30.40
C PRO A 2 4.81 38.22 29.47
N LYS A 3 4.92 38.57 28.19
CA LYS A 3 3.88 38.45 27.16
C LYS A 3 3.70 36.99 26.72
N GLU A 4 2.45 36.60 26.55
CA GLU A 4 1.93 35.25 26.27
C GLU A 4 2.27 34.74 24.85
N ASN A 5 3.54 34.65 24.47
CA ASN A 5 3.90 33.97 23.22
C ASN A 5 5.27 33.27 23.23
N ASP A 6 5.63 32.69 24.37
CA ASP A 6 6.88 31.92 24.58
C ASP A 6 6.67 30.40 24.38
N LEU A 7 5.59 30.00 23.70
CA LEU A 7 5.21 28.60 23.46
C LEU A 7 5.46 28.11 22.03
N GLU A 8 6.00 28.95 21.13
CA GLU A 8 6.53 28.47 19.85
C GLU A 8 8.02 28.17 20.01
N GLY A 9 8.31 27.04 20.66
CA GLY A 9 9.63 26.41 20.61
C GLY A 9 10.08 26.23 19.16
N GLU A 10 11.40 26.23 18.95
CA GLU A 10 12.07 26.13 17.66
C GLU A 10 11.31 25.18 16.73
N ARG A 11 10.77 25.72 15.62
CA ARG A 11 10.03 24.92 14.64
C ARG A 11 10.99 23.85 14.14
N ASP A 12 10.84 22.62 14.64
CA ASP A 12 11.48 21.44 14.09
C ASP A 12 11.21 21.46 12.59
N GLN A 13 12.25 21.73 11.80
CA GLN A 13 12.17 21.69 10.35
C GLN A 13 12.07 20.22 9.99
N GLY A 14 10.85 19.71 10.16
CA GLY A 14 10.47 18.32 10.14
C GLY A 14 11.28 17.60 9.09
N GLY A 15 12.15 16.71 9.58
CA GLY A 15 13.14 16.03 8.79
C GLY A 15 12.52 15.61 7.46
N LYS A 16 13.07 16.17 6.38
CA LYS A 16 12.77 15.81 4.99
C LYS A 16 12.58 14.30 4.96
N HIS A 17 11.33 13.94 4.80
CA HIS A 17 10.81 12.59 4.91
C HIS A 17 11.66 11.79 3.94
N GLY A 18 12.52 10.93 4.49
CA GLY A 18 13.54 10.21 3.74
C GLY A 18 12.82 9.47 2.62
N GLY A 19 12.90 10.03 1.41
CA GLY A 19 12.33 9.39 0.24
C GLY A 19 12.86 7.97 0.18
N GLN A 20 12.05 7.05 -0.36
CA GLN A 20 12.44 5.66 -0.60
C GLN A 20 13.56 5.61 -1.65
N ALA A 21 14.75 6.08 -1.30
CA ALA A 21 15.94 5.99 -2.10
C ALA A 21 16.43 4.55 -2.00
N GLY A 22 16.14 3.75 -3.02
CA GLY A 22 16.69 2.40 -3.16
C GLY A 22 15.68 1.31 -3.53
N MET A 23 14.38 1.58 -3.54
CA MET A 23 13.43 0.59 -4.07
C MET A 23 13.48 0.62 -5.61
N PRO A 24 13.72 -0.52 -6.28
CA PRO A 24 13.65 -0.56 -7.73
C PRO A 24 12.25 -0.15 -8.17
N THR A 25 12.16 0.82 -9.07
CA THR A 25 10.89 1.17 -9.70
C THR A 25 10.36 -0.09 -10.40
N PRO A 26 9.10 -0.48 -10.18
CA PRO A 26 8.54 -1.61 -10.90
C PRO A 26 8.64 -1.31 -12.40
N LYS A 27 9.26 -2.23 -13.15
CA LYS A 27 9.33 -2.12 -14.61
C LYS A 27 7.92 -1.86 -15.13
N ARG A 28 7.76 -0.79 -15.94
CA ARG A 28 6.50 -0.36 -16.59
C ARG A 28 5.99 -1.33 -17.66
N GLY A 29 6.10 -2.63 -17.41
CA GLY A 29 5.66 -3.73 -18.26
C GLY A 29 5.23 -4.96 -17.47
N SER A 30 5.12 -4.87 -16.14
CA SER A 30 4.47 -5.92 -15.36
C SER A 30 2.96 -5.79 -15.57
N ASP A 31 2.47 -6.41 -16.63
CA ASP A 31 1.04 -6.59 -16.87
C ASP A 31 0.55 -7.51 -15.73
N HIS A 32 0.11 -6.92 -14.62
CA HIS A 32 -0.36 -7.64 -13.42
C HIS A 32 -1.64 -8.46 -13.67
N GLY A 33 -2.07 -8.57 -14.93
CA GLY A 33 -3.27 -9.28 -15.34
C GLY A 33 -4.54 -8.54 -14.96
N VAL A 34 -4.48 -7.22 -14.77
CA VAL A 34 -5.59 -6.36 -14.35
C VAL A 34 -5.75 -5.23 -15.37
N VAL A 35 -6.98 -4.93 -15.76
CA VAL A 35 -7.40 -3.86 -16.68
C VAL A 35 -8.47 -3.00 -16.01
N ARG A 36 -8.55 -1.70 -16.34
CA ARG A 36 -9.63 -0.84 -15.83
C ARG A 36 -10.81 -0.81 -16.80
N ASP A 37 -12.03 -0.91 -16.29
CA ASP A 37 -13.25 -0.77 -17.08
C ASP A 37 -13.63 0.71 -17.32
N GLY A 38 -14.76 0.95 -18.00
CA GLY A 38 -15.24 2.30 -18.31
C GLY A 38 -15.65 3.13 -17.08
N LEU A 39 -15.79 2.50 -15.91
CA LEU A 39 -16.03 3.16 -14.63
C LEU A 39 -14.72 3.36 -13.83
N GLY A 40 -13.58 2.91 -14.38
CA GLY A 40 -12.28 2.95 -13.74
C GLY A 40 -12.06 1.83 -12.72
N GLN A 41 -12.95 0.83 -12.63
CA GLN A 41 -12.78 -0.29 -11.70
C GLN A 41 -11.80 -1.31 -12.28
N GLU A 42 -10.98 -1.87 -11.41
CA GLU A 42 -9.98 -2.87 -11.76
C GLU A 42 -10.62 -4.25 -11.94
N GLN A 43 -10.43 -4.84 -13.13
CA GLN A 43 -10.96 -6.12 -13.56
C GLN A 43 -9.83 -7.06 -13.97
N PRO A 44 -9.93 -8.38 -13.74
CA PRO A 44 -8.96 -9.31 -14.29
C PRO A 44 -9.02 -9.31 -15.82
N ARG A 45 -7.84 -9.22 -16.45
CA ARG A 45 -7.68 -9.32 -17.90
C ARG A 45 -8.15 -10.68 -18.44
N ASP A 46 -7.92 -11.73 -17.67
CA ASP A 46 -8.41 -13.09 -17.94
C ASP A 46 -9.48 -13.48 -16.91
N LYS A 47 -10.74 -13.33 -17.31
CA LYS A 47 -11.91 -13.69 -16.49
C LYS A 47 -11.97 -15.18 -16.19
N ARG A 48 -11.57 -16.05 -17.14
CA ARG A 48 -11.61 -17.50 -16.93
C ARG A 48 -10.60 -17.88 -15.86
N ARG A 49 -9.37 -17.40 -15.96
CA ARG A 49 -8.33 -17.64 -14.93
C ARG A 49 -8.76 -17.14 -13.54
N ALA A 50 -9.40 -15.98 -13.46
CA ALA A 50 -9.89 -15.42 -12.20
C ALA A 50 -11.04 -16.23 -11.56
N LEU A 51 -11.83 -16.97 -12.34
CA LEU A 51 -12.85 -17.88 -11.81
C LEU A 51 -12.25 -19.18 -11.24
N HIS A 52 -11.10 -19.60 -11.76
CA HIS A 52 -10.42 -20.84 -11.34
C HIS A 52 -9.47 -20.65 -10.15
N VAL A 53 -9.28 -19.43 -9.63
CA VAL A 53 -8.59 -19.23 -8.35
C VAL A 53 -9.52 -19.57 -7.19
N SER A 54 -9.89 -20.85 -7.09
CA SER A 54 -10.25 -21.36 -5.76
C SER A 54 -9.02 -21.18 -4.88
N ARG A 55 -9.19 -20.54 -3.72
CA ARG A 55 -8.15 -20.56 -2.68
C ARG A 55 -8.01 -22.02 -2.27
N GLN A 56 -7.11 -22.75 -2.93
CA GLN A 56 -6.58 -23.96 -2.35
C GLN A 56 -5.93 -23.52 -1.05
N ASP A 57 -6.56 -23.88 0.07
CA ASP A 57 -5.94 -23.82 1.37
C ASP A 57 -4.74 -24.77 1.33
N LYS A 58 -3.62 -24.25 0.82
CA LYS A 58 -2.33 -24.92 0.92
C LYS A 58 -1.99 -24.73 2.38
N GLY A 59 -2.31 -25.71 3.23
CA GLY A 59 -2.26 -25.65 4.70
C GLY A 59 -0.92 -25.26 5.36
N GLY A 60 0.01 -24.64 4.62
CA GLY A 60 1.10 -23.81 5.11
C GLY A 60 0.87 -22.29 4.95
N ASP A 61 -0.32 -21.81 4.57
CA ASP A 61 -0.64 -20.38 4.65
C ASP A 61 -0.75 -20.03 6.14
N PRO A 62 0.18 -19.22 6.70
CA PRO A 62 0.18 -18.93 8.12
C PRO A 62 -1.16 -18.27 8.49
N PRO A 63 -1.79 -18.68 9.60
CA PRO A 63 -3.04 -18.07 10.01
C PRO A 63 -2.84 -16.57 10.08
N GLY A 64 -3.62 -15.83 9.28
CA GLY A 64 -3.55 -14.37 9.27
C GLY A 64 -3.62 -13.83 10.69
N HIS A 65 -2.75 -12.87 11.00
CA HIS A 65 -2.63 -12.31 12.35
C HIS A 65 -4.01 -11.86 12.87
N LYS A 66 -4.60 -12.66 13.77
CA LYS A 66 -5.78 -12.24 14.53
C LYS A 66 -5.28 -11.40 15.70
N PRO A 67 -5.71 -10.13 15.85
CA PRO A 67 -5.41 -9.38 17.06
C PRO A 67 -6.07 -10.10 18.24
N ARG A 68 -5.27 -10.39 19.28
CA ARG A 68 -5.79 -10.92 20.54
C ARG A 68 -6.65 -9.84 21.19
N ARG A 69 -7.94 -10.11 21.34
CA ARG A 69 -8.84 -9.38 22.23
C ARG A 69 -8.86 -10.04 23.59
#